data_AF-A0A381TQH2-F1
#
_entry.id   AF-A0A381TQH2-F1
#
_cell.length_a   1.000
_cell.length_b   1.000
_cell.length_c   1.000
_cell.angle_alpha   90.00
_cell.angle_beta   90.00
_cell.angle_gamma   90.00
#
_symmetry.space_group_name_H-M   'P 1'
#
loop_
_entity.id
_entity.type
_entity.pdbx_description
1 polymer ?
#
loop_
_entity_poly.entity_id
_entity_poly.type
_entity_poly.pdbx_seq_one_letter_code
_entity_poly.pdbx_strand_id
1 'polypeptide(L)' 'MLRRLLGGMVREGRKLEHRLAAIGPDDRPARRFGSFGSGTCISWPTGYVFGERWIHLGEDTLVGSHVTLS' A
#
# COMPACT_ATOMS: atom_id res chain seq x y z
N MET A 1 -21.07 26.79 4.27
CA MET A 1 -19.92 26.91 3.34
C MET A 1 -18.66 26.25 3.90
N LEU A 2 -18.26 26.57 5.14
CA LEU A 2 -17.10 25.99 5.84
C LEU A 2 -17.01 24.45 5.82
N ARG A 3 -18.12 23.74 6.09
CA ARG A 3 -18.16 22.25 6.07
C ARG A 3 -17.79 21.64 4.71
N ARG A 4 -18.15 22.29 3.60
CA ARG A 4 -17.85 21.80 2.24
C ARG A 4 -16.37 21.94 1.92
N LEU A 5 -15.76 23.07 2.29
CA LEU A 5 -14.34 23.33 2.10
C LEU A 5 -13.49 22.38 2.96
N LEU A 6 -13.77 22.31 4.27
CA LEU A 6 -13.09 21.39 5.18
C LEU A 6 -13.23 19.93 4.72
N GLY A 7 -14.43 19.51 4.31
CA GLY A 7 -14.66 18.16 3.78
C GLY A 7 -13.90 17.89 2.48
N GLY A 8 -13.66 18.90 1.65
CA GLY A 8 -12.81 18.81 0.47
C GLY A 8 -11.35 18.55 0.83
N MET A 9 -10.81 19.33 1.77
CA MET A 9 -9.43 19.17 2.24
C MET A 9 -9.18 17.79 2.84
N VAL A 10 -10.11 17.26 3.63
CA VAL A 10 -10.00 15.91 4.20
C VAL A 10 -9.95 14.85 3.11
N ARG A 11 -10.79 14.96 2.06
CA ARG A 11 -10.78 13.99 0.96
C ARG A 11 -9.50 14.05 0.14
N GLU A 12 -8.98 15.24 -0.12
CA GLU A 12 -7.70 15.39 -0.82
C GLU A 12 -6.52 14.88 0.01
N GLY A 13 -6.53 15.14 1.32
CA GLY A 13 -5.55 14.56 2.25
C GLY A 13 -5.53 13.03 2.20
N ARG A 14 -6.70 12.39 2.16
CA ARG A 14 -6.80 10.92 2.03
C ARG A 14 -6.25 10.40 0.71
N LYS A 15 -6.48 11.10 -0.41
CA LYS A 15 -5.90 10.70 -1.71
C LYS A 15 -4.38 10.76 -1.69
N LEU A 16 -3.82 11.77 -1.02
CA LEU A 16 -2.38 11.90 -0.83
C LEU A 16 -1.84 10.76 0.03
N GLU A 17 -2.52 10.45 1.14
CA GLU A 17 -2.19 9.34 2.02
C GLU A 17 -2.13 8.01 1.27
N HIS A 18 -3.16 7.68 0.48
CA HIS A 18 -3.19 6.45 -0.34
C HIS A 18 -2.02 6.35 -1.32
N ARG A 19 -1.55 7.47 -1.89
CA ARG A 19 -0.45 7.50 -2.86
C ARG A 19 0.92 7.41 -2.19
N LEU A 20 1.10 8.07 -1.05
CA LEU A 20 2.40 8.18 -0.39
C LEU A 20 2.72 6.98 0.52
N ALA A 21 1.70 6.30 1.04
CA ALA A 21 1.87 5.21 2.00
C ALA A 21 1.81 3.81 1.36
N ALA A 22 1.66 3.72 0.04
CA ALA A 22 1.80 2.47 -0.68
C ALA A 22 3.23 1.93 -0.54
N ILE A 23 3.39 0.61 -0.54
CA ILE A 23 4.69 -0.06 -0.46
C ILE A 23 5.09 -0.49 -1.87
N GLY A 24 6.17 0.07 -2.38
CA GLY A 24 6.85 -0.34 -3.61
C GLY A 24 8.10 -1.19 -3.36
N PRO A 25 8.79 -1.63 -4.43
CA PRO A 25 9.93 -2.55 -4.34
C PRO A 25 11.15 -1.97 -3.61
N ASP A 26 11.31 -0.65 -3.65
CA ASP A 26 12.46 0.04 -3.04
C ASP A 26 12.24 0.34 -1.54
N ASP A 27 11.01 0.16 -1.04
CA ASP A 27 10.66 0.49 0.32
C ASP A 27 11.18 -0.54 1.33
N ARG A 28 11.49 -0.07 2.54
CA ARG A 28 11.99 -0.93 3.62
C ARG A 28 11.08 -2.13 3.95
N PRO A 29 9.74 -2.01 3.97
CA PRO A 29 8.85 -3.16 4.22
C PRO A 29 8.93 -4.25 3.15
N ALA A 30 9.18 -3.91 1.88
CA ALA A 30 9.29 -4.88 0.79
C ALA A 30 10.38 -5.92 1.03
N ARG A 31 11.46 -5.54 1.75
CA ARG A 31 12.59 -6.41 2.12
C ARG A 31 12.23 -7.55 3.07
N ARG A 32 11.02 -7.57 3.65
CA ARG A 32 10.56 -8.64 4.53
C ARG A 32 9.97 -9.82 3.75
N PHE A 33 9.55 -9.58 2.51
CA PHE A 33 8.98 -10.60 1.63
C PHE A 33 10.07 -11.54 1.10
N GLY A 34 9.68 -12.78 0.77
CA GLY A 34 10.58 -13.74 0.12
C GLY A 34 11.04 -13.26 -1.26
N SER A 35 10.16 -12.59 -1.99
CA SER A 35 10.51 -11.76 -3.15
C SER A 35 9.52 -10.61 -3.31
N PHE A 36 9.99 -9.51 -3.87
CA PHE A 36 9.17 -8.36 -4.19
C PHE A 36 9.66 -7.79 -5.53
N GLY A 37 9.01 -8.18 -6.63
CA GLY A 37 9.46 -7.84 -7.98
C GLY A 37 9.31 -6.36 -8.34
N SER A 38 9.99 -5.92 -9.39
CA SER A 38 9.86 -4.56 -9.91
C SER A 38 8.43 -4.26 -10.34
N GLY A 39 8.00 -3.00 -10.17
CA GLY A 39 6.64 -2.58 -10.53
C GLY A 39 5.55 -3.06 -9.55
N THR A 40 5.87 -3.92 -8.58
CA THR A 40 4.92 -4.38 -7.58
C THR A 40 4.57 -3.29 -6.58
N CYS A 41 3.32 -3.27 -6.15
CA CYS A 41 2.79 -2.28 -5.22
C CYS A 41 1.79 -2.92 -4.27
N ILE A 42 1.94 -2.66 -2.96
CA ILE A 42 0.90 -2.94 -1.96
C ILE A 42 0.24 -1.61 -1.59
N SER A 43 -1.06 -1.51 -1.84
CA SER A 43 -1.83 -0.28 -1.61
C SER A 43 -2.01 -0.02 -0.11
N TRP A 44 -1.95 1.26 0.28
CA TRP A 44 -2.35 1.70 1.62
C TRP A 44 -3.88 1.84 1.76
N PRO A 45 -4.46 1.57 2.94
CA PRO A 45 -3.85 0.85 4.05
C PRO A 45 -3.69 -0.64 3.74
N THR A 46 -2.61 -1.21 4.25
CA THR A 46 -2.32 -2.64 4.14
C THR A 46 -3.33 -3.43 4.99
N GLY A 47 -3.66 -4.65 4.55
CA GLY A 47 -4.29 -5.62 5.45
C GLY A 47 -3.28 -6.26 6.40
N TYR A 48 -3.67 -7.35 7.05
CA TYR A 48 -2.74 -8.14 7.86
C TYR A 48 -1.81 -8.96 6.97
N VAL A 49 -0.55 -9.07 7.37
CA VAL A 49 0.45 -9.85 6.63
C VAL A 49 1.10 -10.83 7.59
N PHE A 50 0.97 -12.12 7.29
CA PHE A 50 1.58 -13.21 8.05
C PHE A 50 2.63 -13.90 7.18
N GLY A 51 3.75 -14.29 7.78
CA GLY A 51 4.73 -15.10 7.08
C GLY A 51 5.41 -14.43 5.89
N GLU A 52 5.62 -13.10 5.90
CA GLU A 52 6.21 -12.31 4.80
C GLU A 52 7.35 -13.04 4.05
N ARG A 53 8.29 -13.65 4.78
CA ARG A 53 9.46 -14.37 4.23
C ARG A 53 9.11 -15.55 3.29
N TRP A 54 7.89 -16.07 3.35
CA TRP A 54 7.39 -17.16 2.51
C TRP A 54 6.49 -16.68 1.36
N ILE A 55 6.18 -15.39 1.33
CA ILE A 55 5.36 -14.78 0.28
C ILE A 55 6.28 -14.22 -0.81
N HIS A 56 6.05 -14.65 -2.04
CA HIS A 56 6.82 -14.24 -3.21
C HIS A 56 5.93 -13.43 -4.14
N LEU A 57 6.08 -12.10 -4.12
CA LEU A 57 5.41 -11.20 -5.05
C LEU A 57 6.28 -11.07 -6.31
N GLY A 58 5.67 -11.32 -7.48
CA GLY A 58 6.31 -11.21 -8.78
C GLY A 58 6.51 -9.78 -9.24
N GLU A 59 6.72 -9.58 -10.53
CA GLU A 59 6.77 -8.25 -11.17
C GLU A 59 5.37 -7.73 -11.47
N ASP A 60 5.22 -6.41 -11.58
CA ASP A 60 3.99 -5.71 -11.99
C ASP A 60 2.71 -6.16 -11.26
N THR A 61 2.85 -6.55 -9.99
CA THR A 61 1.76 -7.09 -9.18
C THR A 61 1.16 -6.02 -8.28
N LEU A 62 -0.16 -5.83 -8.34
CA LEU A 62 -0.89 -4.95 -7.44
C LEU A 62 -1.61 -5.75 -6.35
N VAL A 63 -1.27 -5.48 -5.09
CA VAL A 63 -2.06 -5.93 -3.93
C VAL A 63 -2.95 -4.76 -3.48
N GLY A 64 -4.26 -4.98 -3.52
CA GLY A 64 -5.25 -3.98 -3.14
C GLY A 64 -5.23 -3.64 -1.63
N SER A 65 -5.83 -2.51 -1.28
CA SER A 65 -5.95 -2.09 0.12
C SER A 65 -6.77 -3.10 0.94
N HIS A 66 -6.44 -3.28 2.22
CA HIS A 66 -7.10 -4.20 3.15
C HIS A 66 -7.06 -5.69 2.76
N VAL A 67 -6.23 -6.09 1.78
CA VAL A 67 -6.01 -7.50 1.47
C VAL A 67 -5.13 -8.13 2.55
N THR A 68 -5.56 -9.28 3.08
CA THR A 68 -4.75 -10.09 3.99
C THR A 68 -3.89 -11.06 3.19
N LEU A 69 -2.60 -11.15 3.54
CA LEU A 69 -1.65 -12.08 2.95
C LEU A 69 -1.18 -13.06 4.03
N SER A 70 -1.05 -14.34 3.70
CA SER A 70 -0.65 -15.42 4.62
C SER A 70 0.11 -16.52 3.91
#